data_AF-A0A6B3H1N1-F1
#
_entry.id   AF-A0A6B3H1N1-F1
#
_cell.length_a   1.000
_cell.length_b   1.000
_cell.length_c   1.000
_cell.angle_alpha   90.00
_cell.angle_beta   90.00
_cell.angle_gamma   90.00
#
_symmetry.space_group_name_H-M   'P 1'
#
loop_
_entity.id
_entity.type
_entity.pdbx_description
1 polymer ?
#
loop_
_entity_poly.entity_id
_entity_poly.type
_entity_poly.pdbx_seq_one_letter_code
_entity_poly.pdbx_strand_id
1 'polypeptide(L)'
;MTAVAVPAAERARTERALRVSALAESALISGGMSGGRPLQADQRGSWSQLETETILRMWWLLSDPTGRWTLGPNHACVIEFWAEEHGLLTAPVPNLTAMAVVAAERPVQVPVSHFSGPVSGSLGAPALVHTRSEFTLSLPDEVTFPVDAVYTWVDGADPEWIRRRAGALGRTDYHEQAVSAARFTSRDELRYSLRSLYQFAPWLRTIYLVTDGQVPAWLETSHPGIK
;
A
#
# COMPACT_ATOMS: atom_id res chain seq x y z
N MET A 1 6.40 -0.91 7.79
CA MET A 1 6.67 -2.24 7.18
C MET A 1 5.88 -3.24 8.00
N THR A 2 4.94 -3.96 7.40
CA THR A 2 4.11 -4.93 8.11
C THR A 2 4.90 -6.22 8.31
N ALA A 3 4.92 -6.75 9.52
CA ALA A 3 5.62 -7.97 9.88
C ALA A 3 4.65 -9.02 10.43
N VAL A 4 5.00 -10.29 10.26
CA VAL A 4 4.30 -11.43 10.86
C VAL A 4 5.07 -11.85 12.11
N ALA A 5 4.48 -11.60 13.28
CA ALA A 5 5.01 -12.05 14.55
C ALA A 5 4.71 -13.54 14.78
N VAL A 6 5.72 -14.31 15.14
CA VAL A 6 5.65 -15.75 15.40
C VAL A 6 6.33 -16.01 16.75
N PRO A 7 5.70 -16.75 17.68
CA PRO A 7 6.41 -17.20 18.88
C PRO A 7 7.67 -17.97 18.49
N ALA A 8 8.82 -17.68 19.12
CA ALA A 8 10.09 -18.35 18.80
C ALA A 8 10.01 -19.87 18.96
N ALA A 9 9.18 -20.36 19.88
CA ALA A 9 8.89 -21.78 20.06
C ALA A 9 8.22 -22.44 18.83
N GLU A 10 7.51 -21.67 18.01
CA GLU A 10 6.85 -22.16 16.79
C GLU A 10 7.74 -22.08 15.54
N ARG A 11 8.97 -21.57 15.66
CA ARG A 11 9.91 -21.38 14.56
C ARG A 11 10.02 -22.59 13.63
N ALA A 12 10.32 -23.76 14.19
CA ALA A 12 10.50 -24.98 13.40
C ALA A 12 9.23 -25.38 12.61
N ARG A 13 8.03 -25.07 13.13
CA ARG A 13 6.77 -25.30 12.43
C ARG A 13 6.61 -24.30 11.29
N THR A 14 6.89 -23.02 11.53
CA THR A 14 6.81 -21.94 10.54
C THR A 14 7.78 -22.16 9.38
N GLU A 15 9.05 -22.45 9.65
CA GLU A 15 10.05 -22.72 8.61
C GLU A 15 9.66 -23.92 7.73
N ARG A 16 9.14 -24.99 8.36
CA ARG A 16 8.61 -26.13 7.60
C ARG A 16 7.44 -25.73 6.70
N ALA A 17 6.46 -24.99 7.24
CA ALA A 17 5.30 -24.55 6.50
C ALA A 17 5.68 -23.65 5.31
N LEU A 18 6.61 -22.72 5.50
CA LEU A 18 7.09 -21.84 4.45
C LEU A 18 7.80 -22.64 3.35
N ARG A 19 8.76 -23.50 3.71
CA ARG A 19 9.56 -24.26 2.74
C ARG A 19 8.74 -25.20 1.86
N VAL A 20 7.67 -25.82 2.39
CA VAL A 20 6.84 -26.77 1.63
C VAL A 20 5.66 -26.11 0.93
N SER A 21 5.49 -24.80 1.09
CA SER A 21 4.46 -24.05 0.37
C SER A 21 4.93 -23.74 -1.06
N ALA A 22 3.99 -23.64 -2.00
CA ALA A 22 4.28 -23.19 -3.38
C ALA A 22 4.93 -21.79 -3.43
N LEU A 23 4.84 -21.03 -2.32
CA LEU A 23 5.47 -19.73 -2.17
C LEU A 23 7.00 -19.83 -2.16
N ALA A 24 7.58 -20.94 -1.70
CA ALA A 24 9.03 -21.08 -1.55
C ALA A 24 9.81 -21.32 -2.84
N GLU A 25 9.18 -21.91 -3.88
CA GLU A 25 9.87 -22.37 -5.10
C GLU A 25 10.61 -21.26 -5.87
N SER A 26 10.21 -20.01 -5.68
CA SER A 26 10.80 -18.83 -6.34
C SER A 26 11.07 -17.68 -5.36
N ALA A 27 10.97 -17.95 -4.06
CA ALA A 27 11.24 -16.96 -3.04
C ALA A 27 12.73 -16.94 -2.68
N LEU A 28 13.22 -15.73 -2.42
CA LEU A 28 14.49 -15.48 -1.76
C LEU A 28 14.24 -15.19 -0.29
N ILE A 29 15.20 -15.59 0.55
CA ILE A 29 15.18 -15.37 1.99
C ILE A 29 16.52 -14.81 2.46
N SER A 30 16.48 -13.94 3.48
CA SER A 30 17.67 -13.50 4.20
C SER A 30 17.36 -13.21 5.67
N GLY A 31 18.41 -13.20 6.50
CA GLY A 31 18.33 -12.84 7.91
C GLY A 31 18.53 -11.34 8.14
N GLY A 32 18.05 -10.87 9.28
CA GLY A 32 18.29 -9.53 9.81
C GLY A 32 17.41 -8.44 9.22
N MET A 33 17.24 -7.36 9.98
CA MET A 33 16.29 -6.31 9.61
C MET A 33 16.70 -5.53 8.35
N SER A 34 18.00 -5.26 8.21
CA SER A 34 18.59 -4.59 7.03
C SER A 34 18.75 -5.53 5.82
N GLY A 35 18.47 -6.82 6.00
CA GLY A 35 18.69 -7.86 5.01
C GLY A 35 20.16 -8.32 4.94
N GLY A 36 20.33 -9.63 4.80
CA GLY A 36 21.61 -10.28 4.56
C GLY A 36 21.76 -10.75 3.11
N ARG A 37 22.74 -11.63 2.89
CA ARG A 37 22.92 -12.32 1.61
C ARG A 37 21.64 -13.07 1.25
N PRO A 38 21.09 -12.90 0.03
CA PRO A 38 19.91 -13.65 -0.40
C PRO A 38 20.24 -15.13 -0.60
N LEU A 39 19.35 -15.98 -0.11
CA LEU A 39 19.38 -17.43 -0.21
C LEU A 39 18.07 -17.93 -0.84
N GLN A 40 18.07 -19.14 -1.42
CA GLN A 40 16.86 -19.73 -2.00
C GLN A 40 15.97 -20.33 -0.89
N ALA A 41 14.70 -19.96 -0.85
CA ALA A 41 13.80 -20.33 0.26
C ALA A 41 13.30 -21.79 0.20
N ASP A 42 13.40 -22.45 -0.96
CA ASP A 42 13.07 -23.87 -1.12
C ASP A 42 14.17 -24.81 -0.58
N GLN A 43 15.41 -24.31 -0.46
CA GLN A 43 16.55 -25.11 -0.03
C GLN A 43 16.65 -25.21 1.49
N ARG A 44 16.67 -26.43 2.02
CA ARG A 44 16.86 -26.70 3.47
C ARG A 44 18.12 -26.06 4.03
N GLY A 45 19.23 -26.08 3.28
CA GLY A 45 20.51 -25.50 3.72
C GLY A 45 20.48 -23.98 3.87
N SER A 46 19.55 -23.28 3.22
CA SER A 46 19.36 -21.84 3.40
C SER A 46 18.81 -21.52 4.80
N TRP A 47 17.81 -22.27 5.24
CA TRP A 47 17.20 -22.08 6.57
C TRP A 47 18.18 -22.39 7.69
N SER A 48 19.02 -23.41 7.52
CA SER A 48 20.04 -23.74 8.51
C SER A 48 21.09 -22.63 8.71
N GLN A 49 21.38 -21.84 7.68
CA GLN A 49 22.26 -20.67 7.81
C GLN A 49 21.61 -19.51 8.57
N LEU A 50 20.29 -19.52 8.73
CA LEU A 50 19.53 -18.45 9.36
C LEU A 50 18.99 -18.85 10.74
N GLU A 51 19.38 -20.02 11.27
CA GLU A 51 18.85 -20.61 12.52
C GLU A 51 19.00 -19.72 13.76
N THR A 52 19.95 -18.78 13.77
CA THR A 52 20.16 -17.83 14.88
C THR A 52 19.45 -16.50 14.68
N GLU A 53 18.92 -16.23 13.49
CA GLU A 53 18.27 -14.96 13.14
C GLU A 53 16.89 -14.90 13.77
N THR A 54 16.59 -13.80 14.47
CA THR A 54 15.26 -13.53 15.03
C THR A 54 14.33 -12.85 14.03
N ILE A 55 14.87 -12.36 12.92
CA ILE A 55 14.12 -11.69 11.85
C ILE A 55 14.51 -12.32 10.53
N LEU A 56 13.51 -12.79 9.78
CA LEU A 56 13.67 -13.26 8.42
C LEU A 56 12.92 -12.35 7.46
N ARG A 57 13.49 -12.14 6.28
CA ARG A 57 12.88 -11.41 5.18
C ARG A 57 12.72 -12.36 4.02
N MET A 58 11.51 -12.50 3.49
CA MET A 58 11.22 -13.36 2.35
C MET A 58 10.55 -12.56 1.24
N TRP A 59 11.01 -12.68 -0.01
CA TRP A 59 10.49 -11.93 -1.14
C TRP A 59 10.61 -12.69 -2.46
N TRP A 60 9.90 -12.22 -3.48
CA TRP A 60 10.02 -12.69 -4.86
C TRP A 60 10.64 -11.61 -5.72
N LEU A 61 11.38 -12.02 -6.75
CA LEU A 61 11.79 -11.13 -7.81
C LEU A 61 10.67 -11.09 -8.85
N LEU A 62 9.82 -10.08 -8.76
CA LEU A 62 8.77 -9.84 -9.74
C LEU A 62 9.21 -8.70 -10.65
N SER A 63 8.94 -8.84 -11.94
CA SER A 63 9.21 -7.81 -12.92
C SER A 63 7.98 -7.54 -13.77
N ASP A 64 7.82 -6.30 -14.21
CA ASP A 64 6.91 -6.01 -15.31
C ASP A 64 7.40 -6.70 -16.61
N PRO A 65 6.52 -6.93 -17.61
CA PRO A 65 6.89 -7.61 -18.85
C PRO A 65 8.04 -6.97 -19.64
N THR A 66 8.33 -5.67 -19.42
CA THR A 66 9.41 -4.95 -20.09
C THR A 66 10.75 -4.97 -19.33
N GLY A 67 10.79 -5.49 -18.10
CA GLY A 67 12.01 -5.56 -17.30
C GLY A 67 12.44 -4.24 -16.65
N ARG A 68 11.61 -3.19 -16.71
CA ARG A 68 11.97 -1.84 -16.23
C ARG A 68 11.69 -1.65 -14.74
N TRP A 69 10.66 -2.32 -14.24
CA TRP A 69 10.25 -2.28 -12.85
C TRP A 69 10.44 -3.64 -12.23
N THR A 70 11.20 -3.68 -11.15
CA THR A 70 11.39 -4.89 -10.36
C THR A 70 10.93 -4.66 -8.92
N LEU A 71 10.10 -5.56 -8.42
CA LEU A 71 9.83 -5.71 -7.00
C LEU A 71 10.83 -6.73 -6.46
N GLY A 72 11.53 -6.36 -5.40
CA GLY A 72 12.54 -7.18 -4.77
C GLY A 72 12.56 -6.98 -3.25
N PRO A 73 13.75 -6.96 -2.61
CA PRO A 73 13.87 -7.06 -1.15
C PRO A 73 13.19 -5.94 -0.36
N ASN A 74 12.94 -4.77 -0.97
CA ASN A 74 12.21 -3.66 -0.35
C ASN A 74 10.73 -3.98 -0.08
N HIS A 75 10.18 -5.00 -0.75
CA HIS A 75 8.81 -5.47 -0.61
C HIS A 75 8.73 -6.83 0.08
N ALA A 76 9.77 -7.21 0.81
CA ALA A 76 9.81 -8.49 1.52
C ALA A 76 8.74 -8.57 2.61
N CYS A 77 8.15 -9.75 2.75
CA CYS A 77 7.43 -10.14 3.95
C CYS A 77 8.45 -10.34 5.07
N VAL A 78 8.25 -9.61 6.18
CA VAL A 78 9.08 -9.75 7.38
C VAL A 78 8.43 -10.75 8.32
N ILE A 79 9.23 -11.68 8.83
CA ILE A 79 8.83 -12.66 9.83
C ILE A 79 9.70 -12.41 11.06
N GLU A 80 9.07 -12.15 12.19
CA GLU A 80 9.75 -11.90 13.46
C GLU A 80 9.49 -13.05 14.42
N PHE A 81 10.55 -13.62 14.98
CA PHE A 81 10.47 -14.62 16.04
C PHE A 81 10.55 -13.95 17.40
N TRP A 82 9.41 -13.90 18.09
CA TRP A 82 9.24 -13.23 19.37
C TRP A 82 9.61 -14.19 20.51
N ALA A 83 10.53 -13.77 21.37
CA ALA A 83 10.96 -14.58 22.51
C ALA A 83 9.88 -14.58 23.60
N GLU A 84 9.68 -15.73 24.24
CA GLU A 84 8.76 -15.85 25.38
C GLU A 84 9.53 -15.88 26.69
N GLU A 85 9.27 -14.92 27.57
CA GLU A 85 9.84 -14.85 28.91
C GLU A 85 8.76 -14.47 29.92
N HIS A 86 8.63 -15.23 31.01
CA HIS A 86 7.65 -14.98 32.08
C HIS A 86 6.20 -14.81 31.57
N GLY A 87 5.81 -15.51 30.50
CA GLY A 87 4.48 -15.45 29.90
C GLY A 87 4.23 -14.26 28.96
N LEU A 88 5.26 -13.50 28.61
CA LEU A 88 5.21 -12.41 27.64
C LEU A 88 6.01 -12.77 26.38
N LEU A 89 5.39 -12.57 25.22
CA LEU A 89 6.07 -12.58 23.93
C LEU A 89 6.63 -11.19 23.66
N THR A 90 7.93 -11.09 23.43
CA THR A 90 8.63 -9.80 23.21
C THR A 90 9.19 -9.71 21.79
N ALA A 91 8.97 -8.56 21.15
CA ALA A 91 9.42 -8.26 19.80
C ALA A 91 10.95 -8.15 19.74
N PRO A 92 11.59 -8.68 18.67
CA PRO A 92 13.04 -8.51 18.48
C PRO A 92 13.41 -7.06 18.11
N VAL A 93 12.46 -6.27 17.59
CA VAL A 93 12.62 -4.87 17.23
C VAL A 93 11.40 -4.04 17.64
N PRO A 94 11.57 -2.73 17.92
CA PRO A 94 10.44 -1.84 18.18
C PRO A 94 9.44 -1.78 17.03
N ASN A 95 8.16 -1.73 17.37
CA ASN A 95 7.06 -1.55 16.42
C ASN A 95 6.10 -0.43 16.91
N LEU A 96 5.09 -0.11 16.10
CA LEU A 96 4.20 1.04 16.33
C LEU A 96 3.05 0.76 17.33
N THR A 97 2.84 -0.50 17.71
CA THR A 97 1.67 -0.93 18.48
C THR A 97 2.07 -1.41 19.88
N ALA A 98 2.65 -2.60 19.97
CA ALA A 98 3.04 -3.22 21.24
C ALA A 98 4.32 -4.04 21.05
N MET A 99 5.32 -3.80 21.90
CA MET A 99 6.58 -4.55 21.87
C MET A 99 6.55 -5.82 22.72
N ALA A 100 5.55 -5.98 23.56
CA ALA A 100 5.33 -7.18 24.36
C ALA A 100 3.83 -7.46 24.45
N VAL A 101 3.44 -8.73 24.36
CA VAL A 101 2.04 -9.19 24.43
C VAL A 101 1.95 -10.43 25.31
N VAL A 102 0.79 -10.67 25.93
CA VAL A 102 0.60 -11.84 26.80
C VAL A 102 0.52 -13.11 25.97
N ALA A 103 1.43 -14.06 26.21
CA ALA A 103 1.55 -15.29 25.42
C ALA A 103 0.26 -16.13 25.45
N ALA A 104 -0.32 -16.26 26.64
CA ALA A 104 -1.51 -17.07 26.93
C ALA A 104 -2.84 -16.46 26.47
N GLU A 105 -2.85 -15.19 26.04
CA GLU A 105 -4.08 -14.57 25.53
C GLU A 105 -4.56 -15.30 24.27
N ARG A 106 -5.87 -15.32 24.02
CA ARG A 106 -6.39 -15.95 22.80
C ARG A 106 -6.27 -14.97 21.62
N PRO A 107 -5.83 -15.43 20.44
CA PRO A 107 -5.85 -14.59 19.25
C PRO A 107 -7.27 -14.14 18.89
N VAL A 108 -7.38 -12.93 18.37
CA VAL A 108 -8.60 -12.40 17.74
C VAL A 108 -8.49 -12.52 16.23
N GLN A 109 -9.61 -12.46 15.52
CA GLN A 109 -9.65 -12.46 14.06
C GLN A 109 -10.02 -11.07 13.54
N VAL A 110 -9.23 -10.56 12.60
CA VAL A 110 -9.53 -9.30 11.90
C VAL A 110 -9.33 -9.46 10.40
N PRO A 111 -10.01 -8.64 9.57
CA PRO A 111 -9.69 -8.50 8.15
C PRO A 111 -8.21 -8.20 7.90
N VAL A 112 -7.59 -8.84 6.91
CA VAL A 112 -6.21 -8.52 6.49
C VAL A 112 -6.01 -7.06 6.08
N SER A 113 -7.10 -6.37 5.70
CA SER A 113 -7.12 -4.94 5.40
C SER A 113 -6.71 -4.06 6.56
N HIS A 114 -6.84 -4.56 7.80
CA HIS A 114 -6.37 -3.87 8.99
C HIS A 114 -4.84 -3.65 8.98
N PHE A 115 -4.07 -4.52 8.31
CA PHE A 115 -2.60 -4.45 8.28
C PHE A 115 -2.00 -4.00 6.94
N SER A 116 -2.86 -3.81 5.94
CA SER A 116 -2.43 -3.66 4.53
C SER A 116 -2.73 -2.28 3.95
N GLY A 117 -3.03 -1.30 4.81
CA GLY A 117 -3.37 0.06 4.40
C GLY A 117 -4.58 0.13 3.47
N PRO A 118 -4.81 1.30 2.85
CA PRO A 118 -6.08 1.55 2.19
C PRO A 118 -6.19 0.84 0.81
N VAL A 119 -5.16 0.11 0.38
CA VAL A 119 -5.16 -0.69 -0.87
C VAL A 119 -6.08 -1.92 -0.78
N SER A 120 -6.41 -2.36 0.44
CA SER A 120 -7.02 -3.67 0.65
C SER A 120 -8.52 -3.77 0.32
N GLY A 121 -9.18 -2.67 -0.04
CA GLY A 121 -10.60 -2.67 -0.44
C GLY A 121 -10.88 -3.33 -1.79
N SER A 122 -9.85 -3.56 -2.61
CA SER A 122 -10.01 -4.06 -4.00
C SER A 122 -9.88 -5.58 -4.16
N LEU A 123 -9.60 -6.33 -3.08
CA LEU A 123 -9.28 -7.77 -3.13
C LEU A 123 -10.39 -8.69 -2.60
N GLY A 124 -11.65 -8.41 -2.91
CA GLY A 124 -12.78 -9.28 -2.55
C GLY A 124 -13.07 -9.35 -1.05
N ALA A 125 -13.77 -10.40 -0.60
CA ALA A 125 -14.05 -10.59 0.83
C ALA A 125 -12.73 -10.70 1.60
N PRO A 126 -12.48 -9.86 2.61
CA PRO A 126 -11.17 -9.81 3.25
C PRO A 126 -10.92 -11.13 3.95
N ALA A 127 -9.81 -11.80 3.61
CA ALA A 127 -9.33 -12.94 4.37
C ALA A 127 -9.18 -12.52 5.84
N LEU A 128 -9.75 -13.31 6.75
CA LEU A 128 -9.58 -13.11 8.17
C LEU A 128 -8.24 -13.70 8.60
N VAL A 129 -7.49 -12.95 9.39
CA VAL A 129 -6.20 -13.36 9.95
C VAL A 129 -6.25 -13.33 11.47
N HIS A 130 -5.51 -14.24 12.10
CA HIS A 130 -5.37 -14.27 13.55
C HIS A 130 -4.32 -13.27 13.99
N THR A 131 -4.60 -12.51 15.04
CA THR A 131 -3.71 -11.49 15.60
C THR A 131 -3.95 -11.32 17.11
N ARG A 132 -3.25 -10.38 17.75
CA ARG A 132 -3.41 -9.99 19.15
C ARG A 132 -4.29 -8.74 19.27
N SER A 133 -5.00 -8.58 20.39
CA SER A 133 -5.95 -7.47 20.59
C SER A 133 -5.25 -6.11 20.58
N GLU A 134 -4.00 -6.07 21.04
CA GLU A 134 -3.12 -4.90 21.02
C GLU A 134 -2.78 -4.43 19.59
N PHE A 135 -2.82 -5.34 18.62
CA PHE A 135 -2.59 -5.03 17.20
C PHE A 135 -3.86 -4.67 16.45
N THR A 136 -5.01 -4.57 17.13
CA THR A 136 -6.29 -4.13 16.52
C THR A 136 -6.63 -2.67 16.80
N LEU A 137 -5.75 -1.96 17.51
CA LEU A 137 -5.95 -0.57 17.88
C LEU A 137 -5.69 0.34 16.68
N SER A 138 -6.56 1.33 16.49
CA SER A 138 -6.33 2.34 15.46
C SER A 138 -5.13 3.20 15.82
N LEU A 139 -4.17 3.27 14.90
CA LEU A 139 -3.01 4.13 15.03
C LEU A 139 -3.36 5.60 14.74
N PRO A 140 -2.63 6.58 15.29
CA PRO A 140 -2.92 8.01 15.07
C PRO A 140 -2.87 8.46 13.60
N ASP A 141 -2.14 7.75 12.76
CA ASP A 141 -1.98 8.00 11.32
C ASP A 141 -3.00 7.23 10.46
N GLU A 142 -3.87 6.42 11.05
CA GLU A 142 -4.93 5.74 10.33
C GLU A 142 -6.08 6.68 9.96
N VAL A 143 -6.42 6.68 8.68
CA VAL A 143 -7.61 7.37 8.18
C VAL A 143 -8.82 6.47 8.37
N THR A 144 -9.61 6.74 9.41
CA THR A 144 -10.79 5.96 9.81
C THR A 144 -12.12 6.51 9.29
N PHE A 145 -12.07 7.55 8.45
CA PHE A 145 -13.24 8.19 7.85
C PHE A 145 -13.19 8.11 6.31
N PRO A 146 -14.35 8.18 5.62
CA PRO A 146 -14.37 8.17 4.15
C PRO A 146 -13.67 9.41 3.57
N VAL A 147 -12.88 9.21 2.52
CA VAL A 147 -12.19 10.28 1.80
C VAL A 147 -12.67 10.35 0.36
N ASP A 148 -12.87 11.57 -0.12
CA ASP A 148 -13.20 11.87 -1.50
C ASP A 148 -12.03 12.63 -2.16
N ALA A 149 -11.90 12.52 -3.47
CA ALA A 149 -10.98 13.35 -4.25
C ALA A 149 -11.76 14.43 -5.00
N VAL A 150 -11.20 15.64 -5.10
CA VAL A 150 -11.81 16.74 -5.87
C VAL A 150 -10.81 17.21 -6.91
N TYR A 151 -11.19 17.12 -8.19
CA TYR A 151 -10.47 17.68 -9.32
C TYR A 151 -11.16 18.94 -9.79
N THR A 152 -10.39 19.96 -10.07
CA THR A 152 -10.82 21.09 -10.89
C THR A 152 -10.18 20.95 -12.26
N TRP A 153 -11.00 20.93 -13.30
CA TRP A 153 -10.50 20.79 -14.66
C TRP A 153 -11.22 21.72 -15.63
N VAL A 154 -10.48 22.16 -16.64
CA VAL A 154 -11.02 22.90 -17.76
C VAL A 154 -10.32 22.49 -19.05
N ASP A 155 -11.07 22.41 -20.13
CA ASP A 155 -10.55 22.38 -21.48
C ASP A 155 -10.07 23.78 -21.86
N GLY A 156 -8.75 23.99 -21.85
CA GLY A 156 -8.17 25.25 -22.29
C GLY A 156 -8.32 25.52 -23.78
N ALA A 157 -8.77 24.55 -24.59
CA ALA A 157 -9.07 24.74 -25.99
C ALA A 157 -10.54 25.17 -26.23
N ASP A 158 -11.40 25.19 -25.21
CA ASP A 158 -12.79 25.63 -25.33
C ASP A 158 -12.86 27.15 -25.63
N PRO A 159 -13.32 27.56 -26.84
CA PRO A 159 -13.41 28.97 -27.21
C PRO A 159 -14.34 29.80 -26.32
N GLU A 160 -15.40 29.17 -25.80
CA GLU A 160 -16.37 29.84 -24.94
C GLU A 160 -15.79 30.12 -23.56
N TRP A 161 -15.03 29.17 -23.01
CA TRP A 161 -14.26 29.38 -21.79
C TRP A 161 -13.17 30.44 -21.98
N ILE A 162 -12.42 30.39 -23.09
CA ILE A 162 -11.40 31.41 -23.43
C ILE A 162 -12.04 32.80 -23.46
N ARG A 163 -13.21 32.95 -24.07
CA ARG A 163 -13.95 34.21 -24.16
C ARG A 163 -14.43 34.71 -22.79
N ARG A 164 -15.04 33.84 -21.98
CA ARG A 164 -15.45 34.18 -20.59
C ARG A 164 -14.25 34.60 -19.75
N ARG A 165 -13.16 33.85 -19.84
CA ARG A 165 -11.92 34.13 -19.12
C ARG A 165 -11.28 35.45 -19.53
N ALA A 166 -11.20 35.75 -20.83
CA ALA A 166 -10.67 37.03 -21.32
C ALA A 166 -11.49 38.22 -20.80
N GLY A 167 -12.83 38.10 -20.79
CA GLY A 167 -13.72 39.12 -20.24
C GLY A 167 -13.60 39.31 -18.72
N ALA A 168 -13.29 38.24 -17.97
CA ALA A 168 -13.05 38.29 -16.54
C ALA A 168 -11.65 38.85 -16.18
N LEU A 169 -10.61 38.48 -16.95
CA LEU A 169 -9.23 38.94 -16.77
C LEU A 169 -9.05 40.43 -17.05
N GLY A 170 -9.84 41.02 -17.95
CA GLY A 170 -9.83 42.45 -18.21
C GLY A 170 -10.25 43.34 -17.02
N ARG A 171 -10.52 42.75 -15.84
CA ARG A 171 -10.96 43.45 -14.62
C ARG A 171 -9.96 43.37 -13.45
N THR A 172 -8.77 42.78 -13.63
CA THR A 172 -7.84 42.48 -12.52
C THR A 172 -6.38 42.37 -12.97
N ASP A 173 -5.46 43.01 -12.23
CA ASP A 173 -4.00 42.93 -12.39
C ASP A 173 -3.45 41.58 -11.88
N TYR A 174 -3.67 40.50 -12.63
CA TYR A 174 -3.05 39.21 -12.32
C TYR A 174 -1.61 39.14 -12.84
N HIS A 175 -0.70 38.54 -12.05
CA HIS A 175 0.66 38.23 -12.49
C HIS A 175 0.67 37.38 -13.78
N GLU A 176 1.51 37.72 -14.76
CA GLU A 176 1.60 37.06 -16.09
C GLU A 176 1.72 35.52 -16.03
N GLN A 177 2.37 35.00 -14.98
CA GLN A 177 2.54 33.56 -14.75
C GLN A 177 1.23 32.84 -14.40
N ALA A 178 0.24 33.54 -13.84
CA ALA A 178 -1.10 33.02 -13.56
C ALA A 178 -1.97 32.92 -14.83
N VAL A 179 -1.59 33.64 -15.90
CA VAL A 179 -2.39 33.79 -17.11
C VAL A 179 -1.90 32.91 -18.27
N SER A 180 -0.68 32.38 -18.20
CA SER A 180 -0.04 31.61 -19.27
C SER A 180 -0.91 30.46 -19.82
N ALA A 181 -1.04 30.40 -21.15
CA ALA A 181 -1.76 29.36 -21.90
C ALA A 181 -1.25 27.93 -21.59
N ALA A 182 -0.01 27.80 -21.13
CA ALA A 182 0.57 26.53 -20.74
C ALA A 182 -0.12 25.90 -19.51
N ARG A 183 -0.82 26.68 -18.67
CA ARG A 183 -1.58 26.16 -17.51
C ARG A 183 -2.89 25.48 -17.86
N PHE A 184 -3.39 25.68 -19.09
CA PHE A 184 -4.69 25.17 -19.53
C PHE A 184 -4.57 24.24 -20.74
N THR A 185 -3.35 24.01 -21.23
CA THR A 185 -3.10 23.02 -22.26
C THR A 185 -3.28 21.64 -21.64
N SER A 186 -4.40 20.99 -21.95
CA SER A 186 -4.66 19.60 -21.57
C SER A 186 -3.67 18.68 -22.30
N ARG A 187 -2.94 17.87 -21.54
CA ARG A 187 -2.02 16.81 -21.98
C ARG A 187 -2.51 15.44 -21.49
N ASP A 188 -3.83 15.27 -21.41
CA ASP A 188 -4.48 14.10 -20.81
C ASP A 188 -4.12 13.88 -19.32
N GLU A 189 -3.62 14.90 -18.61
CA GLU A 189 -3.22 14.78 -17.20
C GLU A 189 -4.36 14.31 -16.31
N LEU A 190 -5.59 14.80 -16.53
CA LEU A 190 -6.77 14.34 -15.80
C LEU A 190 -7.00 12.84 -16.03
N ARG A 191 -6.90 12.38 -17.28
CA ARG A 191 -7.11 10.97 -17.65
C ARG A 191 -6.10 10.06 -16.95
N TYR A 192 -4.83 10.43 -16.97
CA TYR A 192 -3.78 9.64 -16.31
C TYR A 192 -3.89 9.72 -14.80
N SER A 193 -4.27 10.87 -14.24
CA SER A 193 -4.46 11.05 -12.80
C SER A 193 -5.62 10.19 -12.27
N LEU A 194 -6.78 10.15 -12.95
CA LEU A 194 -7.90 9.30 -12.58
C LEU A 194 -7.54 7.80 -12.65
N ARG A 195 -6.76 7.38 -13.64
CA ARG A 195 -6.26 5.99 -13.73
C ARG A 195 -5.31 5.65 -12.59
N SER A 196 -4.47 6.60 -12.20
CA SER A 196 -3.58 6.46 -11.04
C SER A 196 -4.39 6.30 -9.75
N LEU A 197 -5.41 7.15 -9.53
CA LEU A 197 -6.30 7.00 -8.37
C LEU A 197 -7.04 5.67 -8.37
N TYR A 198 -7.55 5.23 -9.52
CA TYR A 198 -8.21 3.94 -9.64
C TYR A 198 -7.29 2.77 -9.23
N GLN A 199 -6.01 2.85 -9.60
CA GLN A 199 -5.04 1.80 -9.29
C GLN A 199 -4.50 1.85 -7.85
N PHE A 200 -4.16 3.05 -7.35
CA PHE A 200 -3.41 3.22 -6.10
C PHE A 200 -4.26 3.75 -4.94
N ALA A 201 -5.43 4.30 -5.24
CA ALA A 201 -6.38 4.79 -4.25
C ALA A 201 -7.82 4.25 -4.45
N PRO A 202 -8.01 2.92 -4.61
CA PRO A 202 -9.34 2.32 -4.82
C PRO A 202 -10.29 2.48 -3.61
N TRP A 203 -9.78 2.97 -2.48
CA TRP A 203 -10.50 3.27 -1.24
C TRP A 203 -11.17 4.63 -1.22
N LEU A 204 -10.89 5.50 -2.20
CA LEU A 204 -11.61 6.76 -2.35
C LEU A 204 -13.09 6.46 -2.58
N ARG A 205 -13.95 7.11 -1.81
CA ARG A 205 -15.40 6.89 -1.88
C ARG A 205 -15.99 7.52 -3.13
N THR A 206 -15.62 8.77 -3.43
CA THR A 206 -16.12 9.50 -4.59
C THR A 206 -15.05 10.43 -5.15
N ILE A 207 -14.97 10.52 -6.47
CA ILE A 207 -14.16 11.50 -7.18
C ILE A 207 -15.10 12.56 -7.74
N TYR A 208 -14.99 13.79 -7.26
CA TYR A 208 -15.71 14.94 -7.79
C TYR A 208 -14.88 15.62 -8.87
N LEU A 209 -15.44 15.78 -10.06
CA LEU A 209 -14.85 16.51 -11.17
C LEU A 209 -15.59 17.82 -11.40
N VAL A 210 -15.04 18.91 -10.88
CA VAL A 210 -15.59 20.26 -11.04
C VAL A 210 -15.05 20.86 -12.33
N THR A 211 -15.96 21.18 -13.26
CA THR A 211 -15.64 21.77 -14.57
C THR A 211 -16.43 23.05 -14.81
N ASP A 212 -16.02 23.85 -15.80
CA ASP A 212 -16.80 25.02 -16.27
C ASP A 212 -17.90 24.61 -17.28
N GLY A 213 -18.69 23.59 -16.93
CA GLY A 213 -19.76 23.05 -17.79
C GLY A 213 -19.29 22.11 -18.90
N GLN A 214 -18.00 21.78 -18.92
CA GLN A 214 -17.38 20.92 -19.91
C GLN A 214 -17.34 19.46 -19.42
N VAL A 215 -17.36 18.51 -20.35
CA VAL A 215 -17.20 17.08 -20.06
C VAL A 215 -16.09 16.51 -20.94
N PRO A 216 -15.02 15.92 -20.37
CA PRO A 216 -14.00 15.28 -21.19
C PRO A 216 -14.59 14.16 -22.03
N ALA A 217 -14.34 14.15 -23.35
CA ALA A 217 -14.96 13.20 -24.28
C ALA A 217 -14.65 11.72 -23.99
N TRP A 218 -13.58 11.45 -23.26
CA TRP A 218 -13.16 10.10 -22.86
C TRP A 218 -13.74 9.64 -21.52
N LEU A 219 -14.43 10.52 -20.78
CA LEU A 219 -14.91 10.24 -19.43
C LEU A 219 -16.26 9.51 -19.48
N GLU A 220 -16.33 8.36 -18.80
CA GLU A 220 -17.59 7.65 -18.58
C GLU A 220 -18.35 8.28 -17.41
N THR A 221 -19.37 9.08 -17.73
CA THR A 221 -20.14 9.86 -16.74
C THR A 221 -21.14 9.03 -15.96
N SER A 222 -21.45 7.79 -16.40
CA SER A 222 -22.32 6.88 -15.66
C SER A 222 -21.60 6.10 -14.55
N HIS A 223 -20.28 6.27 -14.39
CA HIS A 223 -19.52 5.55 -13.38
C HIS A 223 -19.93 5.99 -11.96
N PRO A 224 -20.37 5.08 -11.06
CA PRO A 224 -20.98 5.43 -9.78
C PRO A 224 -20.03 6.16 -8.80
N GLY A 225 -18.72 5.95 -8.97
CA GLY A 225 -17.68 6.60 -8.17
C GLY A 225 -17.26 8.01 -8.64
N ILE A 226 -17.82 8.52 -9.74
CA ILE A 226 -17.47 9.83 -10.30
C ILE A 226 -18.71 10.74 -10.27
N LYS A 227 -18.55 11.98 -9.80
CA LYS A 227 -19.61 12.99 -9.70
C LYS A 227 -19.18 14.34 -10.25
#